data_AF-A0A3B8LIY2-F1
#
_entry.id   AF-A0A3B8LIY2-F1
#
_cell.length_a   1.000
_cell.length_b   1.000
_cell.length_c   1.000
_cell.angle_alpha   90.00
_cell.angle_beta   90.00
_cell.angle_gamma   90.00
#
_symmetry.space_group_name_H-M   'P 1'
#
loop_
_entity.id
_entity.type
_entity.pdbx_description
1 polymer ?
#
loop_
_entity_poly.entity_id
_entity_poly.type
_entity_poly.pdbx_seq_one_letter_code
_entity_poly.pdbx_strand_id
1 'polypeptide(L)'
;MSKVRTASTLSRISRLVAYSMLPFVLGLPMLVTGCNDYPFQRLVAQTYTEVTDTQPQTASKQVDILFVVDNSGSMQEEQTKLKTNFEAFINELLDQEVTDFQIGVITTDMDSAKEAGRLQGTTKIINGAQLTKKQVIDAFVANTSVGIAGSPYEKGLDALKAALSPSLLAADNKGFLRDGALLAIIIVGDEDDCSHGGKISERDFLSDVCYSPPSVIMKETDGTPRQRNGVVVKGMRDKLIPVKDYINFLKGLKDSKGRQRDVIVSGLIGSPKVLVDDPANPGQKRLKDPPGGCTADNQCSVGSEPHFCGYVNTAGARQCGGCESADAKAEIPGFRFYELIQGFTPGDAADQLWFPICGGDNEFKAALLRFAGAILNRINFVVLSKTPSVSASGVPYIQVTIIQENGTKIPANAAQPTGSNCTKDADCGQKFVCGADSKCYGDGWVYFPPIQGNPQARIKLSGTAKDNASAGSTIDVSYAAGP
;
A
#
# COMPACT_ATOMS: atom_id res chain seq x y z
N MET A 1 -11.22 -14.65 6.75
CA MET A 1 -12.59 -14.76 7.30
C MET A 1 -12.47 -14.79 8.82
N SER A 2 -12.79 -13.69 9.50
CA SER A 2 -12.63 -13.57 10.96
C SER A 2 -13.73 -14.33 11.69
N LYS A 3 -13.37 -15.12 12.71
CA LYS A 3 -14.30 -15.80 13.62
C LYS A 3 -14.11 -15.19 15.00
N VAL A 4 -15.09 -14.39 15.43
CA VAL A 4 -15.10 -13.77 16.77
C VAL A 4 -15.65 -14.78 17.77
N ARG A 5 -14.90 -15.08 18.83
CA ARG A 5 -15.42 -15.76 20.03
C ARG A 5 -15.04 -14.94 21.26
N THR A 6 -16.04 -14.53 22.02
CA THR A 6 -15.89 -13.88 23.33
C THR A 6 -15.87 -14.95 24.41
N ALA A 7 -14.80 -15.01 25.22
CA ALA A 7 -14.74 -15.85 26.41
C ALA A 7 -14.41 -14.98 27.63
N SER A 8 -15.23 -15.08 28.69
CA SER A 8 -14.99 -14.45 29.98
C SER A 8 -14.86 -15.52 31.05
N THR A 9 -13.71 -15.60 31.73
CA THR A 9 -13.46 -16.56 32.82
C THR A 9 -13.38 -15.79 34.14
N LEU A 10 -14.30 -16.04 35.07
CA LEU A 10 -14.28 -15.50 36.44
C LEU A 10 -13.66 -16.54 37.39
N SER A 11 -12.56 -16.20 38.07
CA SER A 11 -12.03 -17.01 39.17
C SER A 11 -12.63 -16.54 40.51
N ARG A 12 -13.20 -17.46 41.28
CA ARG A 12 -13.62 -17.24 42.68
C ARG A 12 -12.50 -17.69 43.60
N ILE A 13 -12.07 -16.83 44.52
CA ILE A 13 -11.22 -17.20 45.65
C ILE A 13 -12.03 -17.02 46.94
N SER A 14 -12.27 -18.14 47.63
CA SER A 14 -12.85 -18.22 48.97
C SER A 14 -11.73 -18.43 49.98
N ARG A 15 -11.66 -17.64 51.06
CA ARG A 15 -10.88 -17.99 52.25
C ARG A 15 -11.72 -17.84 53.52
N LEU A 16 -11.64 -18.89 54.34
CA LEU A 16 -12.37 -19.15 55.57
C LEU A 16 -11.84 -18.30 56.74
N VAL A 17 -12.76 -17.96 57.64
CA VAL A 17 -12.57 -17.32 58.94
C VAL A 17 -12.36 -18.41 60.00
N ALA A 18 -11.44 -18.20 60.94
CA ALA A 18 -11.40 -18.92 62.21
C ALA A 18 -10.83 -18.02 63.32
N TYR A 19 -11.59 -17.80 64.40
CA TYR A 19 -11.12 -17.25 65.67
C TYR A 19 -12.03 -17.67 66.83
N SER A 20 -11.42 -18.10 67.96
CA SER A 20 -11.94 -18.10 69.34
C SER A 20 -10.93 -18.89 70.21
N MET A 21 -10.50 -18.56 71.42
CA MET A 21 -10.72 -17.51 72.42
C MET A 21 -9.54 -17.54 73.42
N LEU A 22 -9.18 -16.43 74.06
CA LEU A 22 -8.91 -16.35 75.51
C LEU A 22 -8.80 -14.85 75.95
N PRO A 23 -9.23 -14.45 77.17
CA PRO A 23 -9.62 -13.07 77.44
C PRO A 23 -8.64 -12.25 78.31
N PHE A 24 -8.74 -10.93 78.13
CA PHE A 24 -8.61 -9.80 79.09
C PHE A 24 -7.34 -9.65 79.95
N VAL A 25 -6.69 -8.49 79.86
CA VAL A 25 -6.76 -7.40 80.88
C VAL A 25 -6.24 -6.07 80.29
N LEU A 26 -7.13 -5.06 80.39
CA LEU A 26 -7.05 -3.60 80.36
C LEU A 26 -5.75 -2.82 79.99
N GLY A 27 -5.94 -1.85 79.08
CA GLY A 27 -5.14 -0.63 78.94
C GLY A 27 -5.65 0.29 77.81
N LEU A 28 -6.42 1.33 78.16
CA LEU A 28 -6.92 2.43 77.29
C LEU A 28 -5.74 3.12 76.56
N PRO A 29 -5.79 3.49 75.25
CA PRO A 29 -6.39 4.78 74.86
C PRO A 29 -6.85 4.96 73.37
N MET A 30 -7.50 6.11 73.12
CA MET A 30 -7.66 6.82 71.83
C MET A 30 -8.49 6.16 70.70
N LEU A 31 -9.77 6.51 70.66
CA LEU A 31 -10.64 6.38 69.49
C LEU A 31 -10.21 7.38 68.41
N VAL A 32 -9.41 6.91 67.45
CA VAL A 32 -9.26 7.56 66.14
C VAL A 32 -10.34 6.97 65.23
N THR A 33 -11.40 7.73 64.96
CA THR A 33 -12.38 7.37 63.91
C THR A 33 -11.75 7.60 62.55
N GLY A 34 -10.87 6.68 62.13
CA GLY A 34 -10.45 6.58 60.74
C GLY A 34 -11.54 5.88 59.95
N CYS A 35 -12.37 6.63 59.22
CA CYS A 35 -13.06 6.04 58.08
C CYS A 35 -11.97 5.52 57.14
N ASN A 36 -11.86 4.19 57.01
CA ASN A 36 -11.12 3.58 55.92
C ASN A 36 -11.90 3.86 54.63
N ASP A 37 -11.71 5.06 54.07
CA ASP A 37 -12.10 5.34 52.70
C ASP A 37 -11.08 4.59 51.82
N TYR A 38 -11.37 3.33 51.52
CA TYR A 38 -10.66 2.64 50.46
C TYR A 38 -11.17 3.25 49.15
N PRO A 39 -10.36 4.00 48.40
CA PRO A 39 -10.79 4.44 47.09
C PRO A 39 -11.09 3.20 46.26
N PHE A 40 -12.37 3.01 45.91
CA PHE A 40 -12.75 2.03 44.90
C PHE A 40 -12.12 2.47 43.59
N GLN A 41 -10.96 1.89 43.29
CA GLN A 41 -10.31 2.09 42.01
C GLN A 41 -11.14 1.32 40.99
N ARG A 42 -11.97 2.05 40.24
CA ARG A 42 -12.80 1.51 39.17
C ARG A 42 -11.84 0.86 38.17
N LEU A 43 -11.79 -0.48 38.15
CA LEU A 43 -11.09 -1.20 37.11
C LEU A 43 -11.80 -0.86 35.80
N VAL A 44 -11.22 0.06 35.02
CA VAL A 44 -11.63 0.27 33.65
C VAL A 44 -11.27 -1.01 32.93
N ALA A 45 -12.30 -1.82 32.61
CA ALA A 45 -12.11 -3.00 31.78
C ALA A 45 -11.56 -2.51 30.44
N GLN A 46 -10.27 -2.73 30.20
CA GLN A 46 -9.70 -2.48 28.89
C GLN A 46 -10.30 -3.53 27.95
N THR A 47 -11.13 -3.08 27.02
CA THR A 47 -11.70 -3.93 25.98
C THR A 47 -10.62 -4.18 24.94
N TYR A 48 -10.18 -5.43 24.81
CA TYR A 48 -9.31 -5.85 23.73
C TYR A 48 -10.09 -6.68 22.72
N THR A 49 -9.69 -6.58 21.45
CA THR A 49 -10.16 -7.49 20.41
C THR A 49 -9.09 -8.54 20.17
N GLU A 50 -9.44 -9.82 20.28
CA GLU A 50 -8.60 -10.90 19.78
C GLU A 50 -8.66 -10.92 18.25
N VAL A 51 -7.48 -10.87 17.63
CA VAL A 51 -7.31 -10.89 16.18
C VAL A 51 -6.46 -12.09 15.83
N THR A 52 -6.85 -12.82 14.79
CA THR A 52 -6.01 -13.85 14.15
C THR A 52 -5.84 -13.50 12.68
N ASP A 53 -4.60 -13.21 12.29
CA ASP A 53 -4.20 -13.02 10.91
C ASP A 53 -3.59 -14.31 10.36
N THR A 54 -3.98 -14.68 9.15
CA THR A 54 -3.54 -15.90 8.47
C THR A 54 -2.84 -15.52 7.17
N GLN A 55 -1.54 -15.83 7.07
CA GLN A 55 -0.69 -15.47 5.93
C GLN A 55 -0.13 -16.73 5.25
N PRO A 56 -0.62 -17.10 4.05
CA PRO A 56 -0.01 -18.15 3.23
C PRO A 56 1.43 -17.77 2.87
N GLN A 57 2.35 -18.72 2.96
CA GLN A 57 3.73 -18.53 2.54
C GLN A 57 3.88 -18.85 1.05
N THR A 58 4.25 -17.84 0.27
CA THR A 58 4.58 -18.01 -1.13
C THR A 58 5.99 -18.58 -1.27
N ALA A 59 6.19 -19.40 -2.31
CA ALA A 59 7.42 -20.16 -2.49
C ALA A 59 8.64 -19.32 -2.90
N SER A 60 8.42 -18.07 -3.33
CA SER A 60 9.44 -17.29 -4.03
C SER A 60 9.55 -15.90 -3.45
N LYS A 61 10.78 -15.48 -3.15
CA LYS A 61 11.13 -14.08 -2.89
C LYS A 61 11.32 -13.27 -4.18
N GLN A 62 10.94 -13.85 -5.32
CA GLN A 62 11.02 -13.17 -6.60
C GLN A 62 9.96 -12.08 -6.68
N VAL A 63 10.37 -10.92 -7.21
CA VAL A 63 9.48 -9.79 -7.42
C VAL A 63 9.63 -9.31 -8.86
N ASP A 64 8.52 -9.20 -9.57
CA ASP A 64 8.46 -8.58 -10.89
C ASP A 64 7.78 -7.21 -10.72
N ILE A 65 8.52 -6.14 -10.95
CA ILE A 65 8.11 -4.76 -10.70
C ILE A 65 7.86 -4.09 -12.05
N LEU A 66 6.61 -3.73 -12.33
CA LEU A 66 6.21 -3.03 -13.53
C LEU A 66 5.94 -1.57 -13.20
N PHE A 67 6.78 -0.68 -13.70
CA PHE A 67 6.52 0.76 -13.70
C PHE A 67 5.71 1.12 -14.95
N VAL A 68 4.57 1.76 -14.74
CA VAL A 68 3.74 2.37 -15.79
C VAL A 68 3.96 3.87 -15.68
N VAL A 69 4.79 4.43 -16.57
CA VAL A 69 5.26 5.82 -16.48
C VAL A 69 4.62 6.63 -17.58
N ASP A 70 3.87 7.65 -17.21
CA ASP A 70 3.33 8.58 -18.18
C ASP A 70 4.45 9.36 -18.90
N ASN A 71 4.30 9.44 -20.21
CA ASN A 71 5.22 10.10 -21.13
C ASN A 71 4.54 11.24 -21.90
N SER A 72 3.44 11.75 -21.36
CA SER A 72 2.80 12.99 -21.80
C SER A 72 3.74 14.21 -21.68
N GLY A 73 3.31 15.33 -22.29
CA GLY A 73 4.07 16.59 -22.35
C GLY A 73 4.40 17.20 -20.98
N SER A 74 3.57 16.95 -19.97
CA SER A 74 3.65 17.56 -18.65
C SER A 74 4.62 16.84 -17.70
N MET A 75 4.89 15.55 -17.95
CA MET A 75 5.66 14.66 -17.06
C MET A 75 7.18 14.93 -16.94
N GLN A 76 7.70 16.03 -17.49
CA GLN A 76 9.14 16.28 -17.52
C GLN A 76 9.76 16.39 -16.12
N GLU A 77 9.07 17.07 -15.20
CA GLU A 77 9.53 17.31 -13.83
C GLU A 77 9.39 16.01 -13.00
N GLU A 78 8.24 15.36 -13.11
CA GLU A 78 7.87 14.12 -12.44
C GLU A 78 8.82 12.97 -12.80
N GLN A 79 9.16 12.82 -14.08
CA GLN A 79 10.17 11.85 -14.51
C GLN A 79 11.54 12.17 -13.90
N THR A 80 11.88 13.44 -13.71
CA THR A 80 13.13 13.85 -13.06
C THR A 80 13.13 13.49 -11.57
N LYS A 81 12.05 13.81 -10.84
CA LYS A 81 11.87 13.42 -9.43
C LYS A 81 11.90 11.90 -9.26
N LEU A 82 11.25 11.15 -10.16
CA LEU A 82 11.28 9.67 -10.14
C LEU A 82 12.71 9.14 -10.27
N LYS A 83 13.49 9.64 -11.24
CA LYS A 83 14.89 9.24 -11.47
C LYS A 83 15.77 9.57 -10.28
N THR A 84 15.67 10.80 -9.76
CA THR A 84 16.46 11.28 -8.62
C THR A 84 16.26 10.44 -7.38
N ASN A 85 15.03 9.97 -7.13
CA ASN A 85 14.67 9.29 -5.89
C ASN A 85 14.69 7.75 -5.99
N PHE A 86 14.87 7.18 -7.19
CA PHE A 86 14.88 5.72 -7.39
C PHE A 86 15.97 4.98 -6.60
N GLU A 87 17.11 5.61 -6.33
CA GLU A 87 18.14 4.97 -5.50
C GLU A 87 17.63 4.61 -4.10
N ALA A 88 16.73 5.42 -3.52
CA ALA A 88 16.12 5.11 -2.22
C ALA A 88 15.24 3.85 -2.29
N PHE A 89 14.48 3.70 -3.37
CA PHE A 89 13.65 2.50 -3.63
C PHE A 89 14.50 1.23 -3.64
N ILE A 90 15.60 1.24 -4.41
CA ILE A 90 16.40 0.03 -4.60
C ILE A 90 17.24 -0.31 -3.38
N ASN A 91 17.69 0.69 -2.62
CA ASN A 91 18.38 0.47 -1.34
C ASN A 91 17.48 -0.26 -0.36
N GLU A 92 16.22 0.18 -0.23
CA GLU A 92 15.25 -0.43 0.68
C GLU A 92 15.04 -1.93 0.36
N LEU A 93 14.96 -2.29 -0.93
CA LEU A 93 14.85 -3.70 -1.32
C LEU A 93 16.13 -4.49 -1.02
N LEU A 94 17.29 -3.95 -1.39
CA LEU A 94 18.58 -4.64 -1.24
C LEU A 94 18.99 -4.81 0.24
N ASP A 95 18.69 -3.84 1.10
CA ASP A 95 18.98 -3.89 2.54
C ASP A 95 18.16 -4.98 3.25
N GLN A 96 17.03 -5.39 2.67
CA GLN A 96 16.20 -6.50 3.14
C GLN A 96 16.43 -7.81 2.37
N GLU A 97 17.58 -7.92 1.70
CA GLU A 97 18.03 -9.09 0.95
C GLU A 97 17.09 -9.50 -0.20
N VAL A 98 16.34 -8.56 -0.75
CA VAL A 98 15.51 -8.77 -1.94
C VAL A 98 16.35 -8.48 -3.16
N THR A 99 17.06 -9.50 -3.63
CA THR A 99 17.97 -9.37 -4.78
C THR A 99 17.42 -9.98 -6.06
N ASP A 100 16.48 -10.92 -5.97
CA ASP A 100 15.89 -11.60 -7.14
C ASP A 100 14.66 -10.88 -7.71
N PHE A 101 14.84 -9.61 -8.07
CA PHE A 101 13.80 -8.81 -8.71
C PHE A 101 14.04 -8.59 -10.21
N GLN A 102 12.96 -8.36 -10.93
CA GLN A 102 12.96 -7.83 -12.30
C GLN A 102 12.22 -6.50 -12.33
N ILE A 103 12.76 -5.50 -13.03
CA ILE A 103 12.06 -4.23 -13.25
C ILE A 103 11.82 -4.04 -14.74
N GLY A 104 10.57 -3.77 -15.09
CA GLY A 104 10.11 -3.39 -16.42
C GLY A 104 9.50 -2.00 -16.37
N VAL A 105 9.73 -1.20 -17.41
CA VAL A 105 9.11 0.12 -17.58
C VAL A 105 8.28 0.10 -18.85
N ILE A 106 7.02 0.52 -18.78
CA ILE A 106 6.15 0.79 -19.93
C ILE A 106 5.64 2.22 -19.86
N THR A 107 5.11 2.74 -20.95
CA THR A 107 4.45 4.05 -21.00
C THR A 107 2.93 3.94 -21.00
N THR A 108 2.24 5.07 -20.84
CA THR A 108 0.78 5.21 -20.97
C THR A 108 0.32 5.30 -22.43
N ASP A 109 1.24 5.53 -23.36
CA ASP A 109 0.96 5.68 -24.80
C ASP A 109 0.56 4.33 -25.45
N MET A 110 -0.63 4.32 -26.03
CA MET A 110 -1.18 3.20 -26.81
C MET A 110 -1.24 3.46 -28.32
N ASP A 111 -0.84 4.64 -28.77
CA ASP A 111 -0.89 5.11 -30.16
C ASP A 111 0.42 4.75 -30.90
N SER A 112 1.53 4.75 -30.16
CA SER A 112 2.85 4.35 -30.63
C SER A 112 3.01 2.83 -30.60
N ALA A 113 3.21 2.22 -31.77
CA ALA A 113 3.45 0.78 -31.88
C ALA A 113 4.72 0.30 -31.14
N LYS A 114 5.65 1.21 -30.83
CA LYS A 114 6.87 0.91 -30.05
C LYS A 114 6.63 0.94 -28.54
N GLU A 115 5.49 1.46 -28.12
CA GLU A 115 5.06 1.62 -26.74
C GLU A 115 3.94 0.63 -26.49
N ALA A 116 2.67 1.02 -26.40
CA ALA A 116 1.52 0.12 -26.40
C ALA A 116 1.68 -1.14 -25.51
N GLY A 117 2.23 -0.95 -24.30
CA GLY A 117 2.52 -2.00 -23.33
C GLY A 117 3.86 -2.73 -23.48
N ARG A 118 4.71 -2.37 -24.46
CA ARG A 118 6.06 -2.93 -24.62
C ARG A 118 7.02 -2.34 -23.60
N LEU A 119 7.90 -3.18 -23.08
CA LEU A 119 8.98 -2.74 -22.19
C LEU A 119 9.89 -1.73 -22.92
N GLN A 120 10.26 -0.66 -22.21
CA GLN A 120 11.06 0.45 -22.72
C GLN A 120 12.54 0.32 -22.39
N GLY A 121 13.34 1.16 -23.06
CA GLY A 121 14.79 1.21 -22.93
C GLY A 121 15.55 0.05 -23.59
N THR A 122 16.88 0.07 -23.50
CA THR A 122 17.76 -0.96 -24.09
C THR A 122 17.77 -2.22 -23.24
N THR A 123 17.87 -2.06 -21.92
CA THR A 123 17.75 -3.16 -20.96
C THR A 123 16.29 -3.34 -20.60
N LYS A 124 15.55 -4.12 -21.39
CA LYS A 124 14.10 -4.30 -21.25
C LYS A 124 13.68 -4.82 -19.88
N ILE A 125 14.46 -5.75 -19.34
CA ILE A 125 14.25 -6.36 -18.02
C ILE A 125 15.50 -6.08 -17.20
N ILE A 126 15.36 -5.22 -16.19
CA ILE A 126 16.44 -4.90 -15.26
C ILE A 126 16.45 -5.97 -14.18
N ASN A 127 17.38 -6.93 -14.28
CA ASN A 127 17.44 -8.09 -13.40
C ASN A 127 18.43 -7.85 -12.23
N GLY A 128 17.89 -7.72 -11.01
CA GLY A 128 18.64 -7.48 -9.78
C GLY A 128 19.59 -8.62 -9.38
N ALA A 129 19.31 -9.85 -9.80
CA ALA A 129 20.18 -11.00 -9.52
C ALA A 129 21.39 -11.07 -10.45
N GLN A 130 21.37 -10.33 -11.56
CA GLN A 130 22.41 -10.35 -12.60
C GLN A 130 23.20 -9.05 -12.70
N LEU A 131 22.62 -7.93 -12.26
CA LEU A 131 23.20 -6.60 -12.37
C LEU A 131 23.69 -6.10 -11.01
N THR A 132 24.77 -5.33 -11.02
CA THR A 132 25.18 -4.55 -9.83
C THR A 132 24.15 -3.47 -9.51
N LYS A 133 24.07 -3.02 -8.25
CA LYS A 133 23.21 -1.89 -7.84
C LYS A 133 23.35 -0.69 -8.79
N LYS A 134 24.59 -0.31 -9.15
CA LYS A 134 24.84 0.81 -10.05
C LYS A 134 24.22 0.58 -11.43
N GLN A 135 24.39 -0.62 -12.00
CA GLN A 135 23.80 -0.96 -13.30
C GLN A 135 22.27 -0.99 -13.26
N VAL A 136 21.67 -1.43 -12.15
CA VAL A 136 20.21 -1.37 -11.94
C VAL A 136 19.73 0.08 -11.97
N ILE A 137 20.38 0.97 -11.23
CA ILE A 137 20.04 2.39 -11.19
C ILE A 137 20.22 3.03 -12.57
N ASP A 138 21.38 2.84 -13.20
CA ASP A 138 21.68 3.40 -14.52
C ASP A 138 20.65 2.94 -15.57
N ALA A 139 20.30 1.64 -15.56
CA ALA A 139 19.31 1.09 -16.48
C ALA A 139 17.90 1.62 -16.20
N PHE A 140 17.51 1.77 -14.93
CA PHE A 140 16.21 2.34 -14.57
C PHE A 140 16.10 3.80 -15.02
N VAL A 141 17.10 4.61 -14.71
CA VAL A 141 17.16 6.03 -15.11
C VAL A 141 17.07 6.19 -16.62
N ALA A 142 17.72 5.30 -17.38
CA ALA A 142 17.60 5.27 -18.83
C ALA A 142 16.18 4.85 -19.28
N ASN A 143 15.62 3.80 -18.68
CA ASN A 143 14.30 3.27 -19.05
C ASN A 143 13.13 4.19 -18.67
N THR A 144 13.27 5.04 -17.65
CA THR A 144 12.25 6.05 -17.27
C THR A 144 12.49 7.41 -17.90
N SER A 145 13.55 7.58 -18.70
CA SER A 145 13.72 8.73 -19.59
C SER A 145 13.00 8.47 -20.92
N VAL A 146 11.71 8.14 -20.81
CA VAL A 146 10.83 7.76 -21.94
C VAL A 146 10.49 8.94 -22.84
N GLY A 147 10.75 10.16 -22.39
CA GLY A 147 10.42 11.39 -23.10
C GLY A 147 9.04 11.91 -22.72
N ILE A 148 8.62 12.99 -23.39
CA ILE A 148 7.39 13.73 -23.12
C ILE A 148 6.52 13.91 -24.39
N ALA A 149 6.73 13.03 -25.38
CA ALA A 149 6.09 13.10 -26.69
C ALA A 149 4.96 12.07 -26.86
N GLY A 150 4.53 11.47 -25.74
CA GLY A 150 3.47 10.47 -25.71
C GLY A 150 2.08 11.07 -25.98
N SER A 151 1.12 10.18 -26.18
CA SER A 151 -0.27 10.54 -26.42
C SER A 151 -0.83 11.47 -25.33
N PRO A 152 -1.60 12.51 -25.70
CA PRO A 152 -2.35 13.30 -24.73
C PRO A 152 -3.53 12.51 -24.12
N TYR A 153 -3.84 11.32 -24.63
CA TYR A 153 -4.80 10.43 -24.02
C TYR A 153 -4.06 9.32 -23.27
N GLU A 154 -3.79 9.54 -21.99
CA GLU A 154 -3.03 8.60 -21.16
C GLU A 154 -3.80 7.30 -20.91
N LYS A 155 -3.38 6.18 -21.50
CA LYS A 155 -4.08 4.89 -21.38
C LYS A 155 -3.29 3.89 -20.55
N GLY A 156 -2.87 4.30 -19.37
CA GLY A 156 -2.05 3.49 -18.46
C GLY A 156 -2.66 2.11 -18.15
N LEU A 157 -3.98 1.99 -18.02
CA LEU A 157 -4.65 0.70 -17.76
C LEU A 157 -4.63 -0.22 -18.99
N ASP A 158 -4.88 0.30 -20.20
CA ASP A 158 -4.75 -0.48 -21.44
C ASP A 158 -3.30 -0.89 -21.69
N ALA A 159 -2.33 -0.01 -21.45
CA ALA A 159 -0.90 -0.32 -21.56
C ALA A 159 -0.48 -1.40 -20.56
N LEU A 160 -0.90 -1.30 -19.30
CA LEU A 160 -0.69 -2.32 -18.27
C LEU A 160 -1.26 -3.69 -18.70
N LYS A 161 -2.50 -3.70 -19.20
CA LYS A 161 -3.15 -4.92 -19.69
C LYS A 161 -2.43 -5.52 -20.89
N ALA A 162 -2.01 -4.68 -21.84
CA ALA A 162 -1.24 -5.11 -23.01
C ALA A 162 0.10 -5.70 -22.58
N ALA A 163 0.81 -5.06 -21.65
CA ALA A 163 2.12 -5.48 -21.18
C ALA A 163 2.15 -6.89 -20.59
N LEU A 164 1.07 -7.24 -19.89
CA LEU A 164 0.88 -8.53 -19.22
C LEU A 164 0.06 -9.52 -20.06
N SER A 165 -0.25 -9.18 -21.32
CA SER A 165 -0.99 -10.07 -22.22
C SER A 165 -0.11 -11.24 -22.68
N PRO A 166 -0.71 -12.41 -22.99
CA PRO A 166 0.05 -13.55 -23.54
C PRO A 166 0.85 -13.19 -24.80
N SER A 167 0.34 -12.28 -25.65
CA SER A 167 1.02 -11.86 -26.87
C SER A 167 2.32 -11.11 -26.61
N LEU A 168 2.32 -10.12 -25.70
CA LEU A 168 3.55 -9.38 -25.39
C LEU A 168 4.49 -10.20 -24.52
N LEU A 169 3.96 -10.99 -23.57
CA LEU A 169 4.77 -11.90 -22.74
C LEU A 169 5.43 -13.03 -23.55
N ALA A 170 4.93 -13.35 -24.74
CA ALA A 170 5.57 -14.28 -25.67
C ALA A 170 6.58 -13.60 -26.62
N ALA A 171 6.58 -12.27 -26.71
CA ALA A 171 7.35 -11.48 -27.66
C ALA A 171 8.14 -10.35 -26.96
N ASP A 172 7.73 -9.09 -27.10
CA ASP A 172 8.46 -7.91 -26.65
C ASP A 172 8.78 -7.90 -25.14
N ASN A 173 7.91 -8.48 -24.33
CA ASN A 173 8.02 -8.55 -22.87
C ASN A 173 8.43 -9.94 -22.38
N LYS A 174 8.98 -10.77 -23.28
CA LYS A 174 9.35 -12.15 -22.96
C LYS A 174 10.35 -12.20 -21.81
N GLY A 175 9.99 -12.98 -20.79
CA GLY A 175 10.81 -13.23 -19.61
C GLY A 175 10.50 -12.34 -18.40
N PHE A 176 9.60 -11.35 -18.54
CA PHE A 176 9.27 -10.40 -17.47
C PHE A 176 8.42 -11.01 -16.35
N LEU A 177 7.32 -11.69 -16.68
CA LEU A 177 6.38 -12.23 -15.69
C LEU A 177 6.74 -13.68 -15.32
N ARG A 178 7.52 -13.87 -14.26
CA ARG A 178 8.12 -15.16 -13.84
C ARG A 178 7.24 -15.93 -12.89
N ASP A 179 7.16 -17.25 -13.02
CA ASP A 179 6.33 -18.11 -12.17
C ASP A 179 6.56 -17.95 -10.66
N GLY A 180 5.48 -17.76 -9.90
CA GLY A 180 5.52 -17.63 -8.45
C GLY A 180 6.08 -16.31 -7.91
N ALA A 181 6.58 -15.41 -8.76
CA ALA A 181 6.98 -14.06 -8.35
C ALA A 181 5.77 -13.21 -7.95
N LEU A 182 5.97 -12.33 -6.95
CA LEU A 182 5.06 -11.23 -6.64
C LEU A 182 5.08 -10.23 -7.81
N LEU A 183 3.91 -9.84 -8.32
CA LEU A 183 3.80 -8.76 -9.30
C LEU A 183 3.52 -7.44 -8.56
N ALA A 184 4.47 -6.52 -8.59
CA ALA A 184 4.30 -5.15 -8.09
C ALA A 184 4.09 -4.19 -9.27
N ILE A 185 2.98 -3.48 -9.29
CA ILE A 185 2.66 -2.48 -10.31
C ILE A 185 2.76 -1.10 -9.66
N ILE A 186 3.60 -0.23 -10.21
CA ILE A 186 3.78 1.14 -9.75
C ILE A 186 3.41 2.08 -10.90
N ILE A 187 2.32 2.81 -10.73
CA ILE A 187 1.84 3.78 -11.72
C ILE A 187 2.42 5.16 -11.39
N VAL A 188 2.89 5.89 -12.38
CA VAL A 188 3.41 7.25 -12.25
C VAL A 188 2.80 8.07 -13.36
N GLY A 189 1.83 8.95 -13.04
CA GLY A 189 1.14 9.75 -14.04
C GLY A 189 0.48 10.99 -13.46
N ASP A 190 0.44 12.05 -14.26
CA ASP A 190 -0.15 13.33 -13.91
C ASP A 190 -1.49 13.63 -14.62
N GLU A 191 -2.13 12.62 -15.22
CA GLU A 191 -3.57 12.62 -15.46
C GLU A 191 -4.25 11.32 -15.00
N ASP A 192 -5.59 11.25 -15.14
CA ASP A 192 -6.34 10.03 -14.87
C ASP A 192 -6.37 9.12 -16.11
N ASP A 193 -6.75 7.87 -15.95
CA ASP A 193 -6.71 6.92 -17.06
C ASP A 193 -7.80 7.18 -18.13
N CYS A 194 -7.39 7.38 -19.38
CA CYS A 194 -8.21 7.51 -20.59
C CYS A 194 -8.46 6.20 -21.34
N SER A 195 -8.29 5.02 -20.73
CA SER A 195 -8.41 3.75 -21.45
C SER A 195 -9.85 3.50 -21.94
N HIS A 196 -10.07 3.58 -23.26
CA HIS A 196 -11.40 3.52 -23.89
C HIS A 196 -11.53 2.48 -25.01
N GLY A 197 -10.49 1.71 -25.31
CA GLY A 197 -10.54 0.65 -26.33
C GLY A 197 -11.10 1.10 -27.69
N GLY A 198 -10.71 2.30 -28.15
CA GLY A 198 -11.16 2.88 -29.43
C GLY A 198 -12.60 3.40 -29.48
N LYS A 199 -13.33 3.45 -28.36
CA LYS A 199 -14.71 3.99 -28.32
C LYS A 199 -14.80 5.52 -28.44
N ILE A 200 -13.68 6.21 -28.24
CA ILE A 200 -13.54 7.66 -28.41
C ILE A 200 -12.68 7.90 -29.67
N SER A 201 -13.14 8.78 -30.55
CA SER A 201 -12.36 9.18 -31.73
C SER A 201 -11.39 10.30 -31.34
N GLU A 202 -10.14 9.91 -31.09
CA GLU A 202 -9.07 10.80 -30.64
C GLU A 202 -8.62 11.81 -31.68
N ARG A 203 -8.78 11.51 -32.98
CA ARG A 203 -8.51 12.46 -34.08
C ARG A 203 -9.32 13.73 -33.93
N ASP A 204 -10.50 13.58 -33.37
CA ASP A 204 -11.55 14.54 -33.53
C ASP A 204 -11.98 15.18 -32.18
N PHE A 205 -11.31 14.82 -31.08
CA PHE A 205 -11.54 15.35 -29.73
C PHE A 205 -10.19 15.53 -29.01
N LEU A 206 -10.16 16.42 -28.02
CA LEU A 206 -9.07 16.49 -27.03
C LEU A 206 -9.33 15.50 -25.88
N SER A 207 -8.30 15.16 -25.10
CA SER A 207 -8.37 14.16 -24.03
C SER A 207 -9.26 14.56 -22.85
N ASP A 208 -9.53 15.85 -22.68
CA ASP A 208 -10.44 16.39 -21.66
C ASP A 208 -11.85 15.77 -21.68
N VAL A 209 -12.27 15.21 -22.82
CA VAL A 209 -13.54 14.48 -22.93
C VAL A 209 -13.57 13.21 -22.07
N CYS A 210 -12.43 12.58 -21.80
CA CYS A 210 -12.37 11.31 -21.06
C CYS A 210 -12.65 11.48 -19.56
N TYR A 211 -12.21 12.59 -18.99
CA TYR A 211 -12.33 12.87 -17.54
C TYR A 211 -13.74 13.30 -17.14
N SER A 212 -14.50 13.80 -18.11
CA SER A 212 -15.81 14.38 -17.90
C SER A 212 -16.94 13.37 -18.15
N PRO A 213 -17.96 13.28 -17.28
CA PRO A 213 -19.14 12.45 -17.56
C PRO A 213 -20.03 13.07 -18.65
N PRO A 214 -20.94 12.28 -19.25
CA PRO A 214 -21.85 12.76 -20.31
C PRO A 214 -22.78 13.90 -19.94
N SER A 215 -22.93 14.20 -18.65
CA SER A 215 -23.70 15.36 -18.18
C SER A 215 -22.96 16.69 -18.40
N VAL A 216 -21.64 16.67 -18.59
CA VAL A 216 -20.81 17.85 -18.78
C VAL A 216 -20.73 18.20 -20.26
N ILE A 217 -21.01 19.47 -20.59
CA ILE A 217 -20.79 20.05 -21.92
C ILE A 217 -19.33 20.52 -21.98
N MET A 218 -18.59 20.04 -22.98
CA MET A 218 -17.21 20.45 -23.21
C MET A 218 -17.19 21.86 -23.78
N LYS A 219 -16.21 22.67 -23.36
CA LYS A 219 -16.08 24.07 -23.75
C LYS A 219 -14.75 24.32 -24.45
N GLU A 220 -14.74 25.33 -25.32
CA GLU A 220 -13.51 25.93 -25.83
C GLU A 220 -12.89 26.86 -24.76
N THR A 221 -11.67 27.33 -25.01
CA THR A 221 -10.95 28.25 -24.10
C THR A 221 -11.72 29.56 -23.85
N ASP A 222 -12.55 29.99 -24.79
CA ASP A 222 -13.42 31.18 -24.65
C ASP A 222 -14.73 30.91 -23.89
N GLY A 223 -14.94 29.67 -23.44
CA GLY A 223 -16.12 29.24 -22.68
C GLY A 223 -17.32 28.83 -23.54
N THR A 224 -17.26 28.94 -24.87
CA THR A 224 -18.32 28.49 -25.77
C THR A 224 -18.42 26.96 -25.80
N PRO A 225 -19.61 26.37 -26.01
CA PRO A 225 -19.72 24.91 -26.16
C PRO A 225 -18.93 24.41 -27.37
N ARG A 226 -18.03 23.46 -27.15
CA ARG A 226 -17.32 22.76 -28.22
C ARG A 226 -18.34 22.04 -29.08
N GLN A 227 -18.23 22.16 -30.40
CA GLN A 227 -19.13 21.50 -31.35
C GLN A 227 -18.35 20.73 -32.40
N ARG A 228 -18.93 19.61 -32.85
CA ARG A 228 -18.45 18.87 -34.02
C ARG A 228 -19.63 18.52 -34.92
N ASN A 229 -19.54 18.87 -36.20
CA ASN A 229 -20.60 18.64 -37.18
C ASN A 229 -21.98 19.15 -36.71
N GLY A 230 -22.01 20.32 -36.04
CA GLY A 230 -23.23 20.92 -35.50
C GLY A 230 -23.79 20.25 -34.23
N VAL A 231 -23.06 19.33 -33.62
CA VAL A 231 -23.45 18.64 -32.38
C VAL A 231 -22.54 19.08 -31.24
N VAL A 232 -23.14 19.49 -30.12
CA VAL A 232 -22.42 19.84 -28.89
C VAL A 232 -21.68 18.62 -28.34
N VAL A 233 -20.39 18.79 -28.10
CA VAL A 233 -19.53 17.76 -27.52
C VAL A 233 -19.76 17.70 -26.01
N LYS A 234 -19.97 16.49 -25.51
CA LYS A 234 -20.12 16.20 -24.08
C LYS A 234 -18.98 15.31 -23.61
N GLY A 235 -18.78 15.26 -22.30
CA GLY A 235 -17.89 14.29 -21.68
C GLY A 235 -18.23 12.85 -22.09
N MET A 236 -17.23 11.98 -22.11
CA MET A 236 -17.29 10.62 -22.62
C MET A 236 -16.72 9.60 -21.62
N ARG A 237 -16.68 9.94 -20.32
CA ARG A 237 -16.22 9.03 -19.27
C ARG A 237 -16.96 7.69 -19.24
N ASP A 238 -18.23 7.68 -19.62
CA ASP A 238 -19.06 6.47 -19.75
C ASP A 238 -18.59 5.52 -20.87
N LYS A 239 -17.80 6.03 -21.82
CA LYS A 239 -17.19 5.22 -22.88
C LYS A 239 -15.88 4.56 -22.46
N LEU A 240 -15.28 4.98 -21.35
CA LEU A 240 -14.06 4.34 -20.85
C LEU A 240 -14.32 2.87 -20.50
N ILE A 241 -13.30 2.04 -20.58
CA ILE A 241 -13.37 0.67 -20.09
C ILE A 241 -13.46 0.73 -18.56
N PRO A 242 -14.40 0.02 -17.91
CA PRO A 242 -14.51 0.02 -16.45
C PRO A 242 -13.21 -0.48 -15.79
N VAL A 243 -12.77 0.17 -14.71
CA VAL A 243 -11.54 -0.24 -13.98
C VAL A 243 -11.65 -1.69 -13.50
N LYS A 244 -12.86 -2.12 -13.15
CA LYS A 244 -13.20 -3.51 -12.81
C LYS A 244 -12.71 -4.53 -13.83
N ASP A 245 -12.69 -4.22 -15.12
CA ASP A 245 -12.23 -5.15 -16.15
C ASP A 245 -10.71 -5.40 -16.05
N TYR A 246 -9.94 -4.37 -15.68
CA TYR A 246 -8.50 -4.47 -15.43
C TYR A 246 -8.23 -5.21 -14.11
N ILE A 247 -9.01 -4.93 -13.06
CA ILE A 247 -8.96 -5.69 -11.80
C ILE A 247 -9.21 -7.18 -12.07
N ASN A 248 -10.24 -7.50 -12.85
CA ASN A 248 -10.57 -8.88 -13.22
C ASN A 248 -9.46 -9.52 -14.06
N PHE A 249 -8.87 -8.79 -15.00
CA PHE A 249 -7.74 -9.26 -15.80
C PHE A 249 -6.54 -9.62 -14.90
N LEU A 250 -6.12 -8.71 -14.02
CA LEU A 250 -4.99 -8.93 -13.11
C LEU A 250 -5.27 -10.06 -12.10
N LYS A 251 -6.49 -10.14 -11.54
CA LYS A 251 -6.94 -11.28 -10.71
C LYS A 251 -7.09 -12.58 -11.53
N GLY A 252 -7.16 -12.49 -12.85
CA GLY A 252 -7.18 -13.66 -13.73
C GLY A 252 -5.79 -14.21 -14.02
N LEU A 253 -4.72 -13.45 -13.75
CA LEU A 253 -3.35 -13.87 -14.06
C LEU A 253 -2.97 -15.11 -13.26
N LYS A 254 -2.49 -16.12 -13.99
CA LYS A 254 -1.95 -17.37 -13.45
C LYS A 254 -0.49 -17.52 -13.84
N ASP A 255 0.25 -18.27 -13.05
CA ASP A 255 1.56 -18.78 -13.46
C ASP A 255 1.44 -20.03 -14.34
N SER A 256 2.55 -20.54 -14.86
CA SER A 256 2.55 -21.73 -15.73
C SER A 256 2.00 -22.99 -15.04
N LYS A 257 1.93 -23.00 -13.70
CA LYS A 257 1.40 -24.09 -12.87
C LYS A 257 -0.07 -23.87 -12.49
N GLY A 258 -0.72 -22.82 -13.01
CA GLY A 258 -2.11 -22.48 -12.73
C GLY A 258 -2.34 -21.80 -11.37
N ARG A 259 -1.28 -21.42 -10.65
CA ARG A 259 -1.39 -20.70 -9.37
C ARG A 259 -1.76 -19.26 -9.63
N GLN A 260 -2.61 -18.71 -8.76
CA GLN A 260 -2.94 -17.28 -8.76
C GLN A 260 -1.68 -16.45 -8.52
N ARG A 261 -1.50 -15.36 -9.29
CA ARG A 261 -0.47 -14.36 -9.01
C ARG A 261 -0.83 -13.57 -7.76
N ASP A 262 0.15 -13.33 -6.90
CA ASP A 262 0.06 -12.29 -5.88
C ASP A 262 0.40 -10.95 -6.54
N VAL A 263 -0.41 -9.93 -6.29
CA VAL A 263 -0.35 -8.64 -6.98
C VAL A 263 -0.48 -7.51 -5.96
N ILE A 264 0.42 -6.55 -6.04
CA ILE A 264 0.31 -5.27 -5.33
C ILE A 264 0.33 -4.13 -6.35
N VAL A 265 -0.54 -3.15 -6.15
CA VAL A 265 -0.64 -1.96 -7.01
C VAL A 265 -0.45 -0.73 -6.15
N SER A 266 0.42 0.16 -6.60
CA SER A 266 0.71 1.44 -5.98
C SER A 266 0.79 2.55 -7.03
N GLY A 267 0.73 3.81 -6.63
CA GLY A 267 0.84 4.92 -7.59
C GLY A 267 1.31 6.26 -7.04
N LEU A 268 2.21 6.90 -7.78
CA LEU A 268 2.40 8.36 -7.77
C LEU A 268 1.39 8.93 -8.78
N ILE A 269 0.24 9.37 -8.27
CA ILE A 269 -0.91 9.74 -9.09
C ILE A 269 -1.56 11.01 -8.55
N GLY A 270 -2.45 11.62 -9.32
CA GLY A 270 -3.31 12.69 -8.82
C GLY A 270 -4.10 12.29 -7.57
N SER A 271 -4.39 13.26 -6.69
CA SER A 271 -5.02 12.97 -5.40
C SER A 271 -6.47 12.46 -5.58
N PRO A 272 -6.78 11.20 -5.24
CA PRO A 272 -8.14 10.66 -5.33
C PRO A 272 -8.99 11.01 -4.08
N LYS A 273 -8.34 11.55 -3.05
CA LYS A 273 -8.89 11.93 -1.75
C LYS A 273 -8.40 13.31 -1.35
N VAL A 274 -9.10 13.92 -0.40
CA VAL A 274 -8.71 15.20 0.20
C VAL A 274 -8.40 15.03 1.69
N LEU A 275 -7.46 15.83 2.18
CA LEU A 275 -7.20 15.94 3.61
C LEU A 275 -8.28 16.82 4.24
N VAL A 276 -8.98 16.29 5.24
CA VAL A 276 -9.94 17.04 6.05
C VAL A 276 -9.53 17.02 7.51
N ASP A 277 -9.96 18.01 8.30
CA ASP A 277 -9.83 17.96 9.75
C ASP A 277 -10.52 16.71 10.29
N ASP A 278 -9.85 15.99 11.18
CA ASP A 278 -10.44 14.83 11.84
C ASP A 278 -11.38 15.30 12.97
N PRO A 279 -12.71 15.18 12.82
CA PRO A 279 -13.65 15.58 13.86
C PRO A 279 -13.51 14.74 15.14
N ALA A 280 -12.92 13.55 15.05
CA ALA A 280 -12.65 12.69 16.20
C ALA A 280 -11.34 13.07 16.92
N ASN A 281 -10.40 13.71 16.23
CA ASN A 281 -9.08 14.06 16.74
C ASN A 281 -8.73 15.53 16.39
N PRO A 282 -9.17 16.51 17.20
CA PRO A 282 -8.92 17.92 16.94
C PRO A 282 -7.42 18.22 16.76
N GLY A 283 -7.05 18.85 15.63
CA GLY A 283 -5.66 19.15 15.26
C GLY A 283 -4.97 18.07 14.43
N GLN A 284 -5.63 16.94 14.16
CA GLN A 284 -5.17 15.94 13.20
C GLN A 284 -5.95 16.05 11.89
N LYS A 285 -5.29 15.74 10.77
CA LYS A 285 -5.93 15.60 9.46
C LYS A 285 -6.16 14.12 9.17
N ARG A 286 -7.28 13.80 8.54
CA ARG A 286 -7.53 12.47 7.97
C ARG A 286 -7.84 12.58 6.48
N LEU A 287 -7.48 11.56 5.72
CA LEU A 287 -7.96 11.43 4.35
C LEU A 287 -9.46 11.15 4.42
N LYS A 288 -10.24 11.99 3.75
CA LYS A 288 -11.63 11.68 3.46
C LYS A 288 -11.64 11.10 2.06
N ASP A 289 -12.30 9.95 1.89
CA ASP A 289 -12.89 9.65 0.59
C ASP A 289 -13.65 10.90 0.12
N PRO A 290 -13.91 11.08 -1.17
CA PRO A 290 -14.80 12.14 -1.59
C PRO A 290 -16.28 11.66 -1.63
N PRO A 291 -17.04 11.51 -0.50
CA PRO A 291 -18.48 11.41 -0.58
C PRO A 291 -19.12 12.77 -0.33
N GLY A 292 -20.10 13.10 -1.19
CA GLY A 292 -21.19 14.01 -0.81
C GLY A 292 -21.53 15.12 -1.79
N GLY A 293 -20.82 15.25 -2.90
CA GLY A 293 -20.95 16.48 -3.67
C GLY A 293 -20.04 17.56 -3.10
N CYS A 294 -19.59 18.46 -3.95
CA CYS A 294 -19.03 19.74 -3.54
C CYS A 294 -19.62 20.83 -4.45
N THR A 295 -19.57 22.07 -4.01
CA THR A 295 -20.06 23.24 -4.77
C THR A 295 -18.96 24.24 -5.08
N ALA A 296 -17.83 24.21 -4.36
CA ALA A 296 -16.68 25.09 -4.58
C ALA A 296 -15.37 24.48 -4.04
N ASP A 297 -14.23 24.89 -4.60
CA ASP A 297 -12.90 24.33 -4.28
C ASP A 297 -12.46 24.58 -2.83
N ASN A 298 -12.96 25.66 -2.22
CA ASN A 298 -12.72 25.95 -0.81
C ASN A 298 -13.32 24.91 0.16
N GLN A 299 -14.23 24.04 -0.31
CA GLN A 299 -14.74 22.90 0.46
C GLN A 299 -13.85 21.66 0.36
N CYS A 300 -12.91 21.66 -0.58
CA CYS A 300 -12.01 20.56 -0.85
C CYS A 300 -10.61 20.80 -0.27
N SER A 301 -10.19 22.06 -0.17
CA SER A 301 -8.86 22.45 0.31
C SER A 301 -8.85 22.66 1.82
N VAL A 302 -7.86 22.12 2.54
CA VAL A 302 -7.63 22.38 3.97
C VAL A 302 -6.18 22.76 4.22
N GLY A 303 -5.95 24.02 4.61
CA GLY A 303 -4.62 24.60 4.75
C GLY A 303 -4.07 25.06 3.40
N SER A 304 -2.84 24.69 3.07
CA SER A 304 -2.12 25.12 1.87
C SER A 304 -2.12 24.11 0.71
N GLU A 305 -2.76 22.95 0.85
CA GLU A 305 -2.87 21.97 -0.24
C GLU A 305 -4.13 22.25 -1.07
N PRO A 306 -3.98 22.76 -2.31
CA PRO A 306 -5.12 23.02 -3.18
C PRO A 306 -5.72 21.70 -3.67
N HIS A 307 -7.02 21.56 -3.47
CA HIS A 307 -7.84 20.49 -4.02
C HIS A 307 -9.06 21.09 -4.72
N PHE A 308 -9.52 20.42 -5.76
CA PHE A 308 -10.50 20.94 -6.69
C PHE A 308 -11.85 20.25 -6.51
N CYS A 309 -12.89 21.05 -6.60
CA CYS A 309 -14.26 20.62 -6.76
C CYS A 309 -14.62 20.50 -8.25
N GLY A 310 -13.69 20.22 -9.16
CA GLY A 310 -13.96 20.21 -10.60
C GLY A 310 -14.60 18.93 -11.11
N TYR A 311 -14.30 17.81 -10.47
CA TYR A 311 -14.55 16.48 -11.03
C TYR A 311 -16.00 16.06 -10.85
N VAL A 312 -16.63 15.54 -11.90
CA VAL A 312 -18.02 15.07 -11.81
C VAL A 312 -18.03 13.55 -11.87
N ASN A 313 -18.64 12.92 -10.87
CA ASN A 313 -18.76 11.47 -10.82
C ASN A 313 -19.86 10.95 -11.77
N THR A 314 -20.01 9.63 -11.87
CA THR A 314 -21.01 8.99 -12.72
C THR A 314 -22.46 9.29 -12.32
N ALA A 315 -22.70 9.67 -11.06
CA ALA A 315 -24.00 10.12 -10.56
C ALA A 315 -24.29 11.60 -10.85
N GLY A 316 -23.35 12.32 -11.49
CA GLY A 316 -23.48 13.75 -11.82
C GLY A 316 -23.15 14.70 -10.66
N ALA A 317 -22.67 14.19 -9.53
CA ALA A 317 -22.24 15.02 -8.40
C ALA A 317 -20.77 15.43 -8.56
N ARG A 318 -20.47 16.71 -8.27
CA ARG A 318 -19.08 17.19 -8.19
C ARG A 318 -18.37 16.54 -7.00
N GLN A 319 -17.10 16.21 -7.12
CA GLN A 319 -16.32 15.55 -6.08
C GLN A 319 -15.00 16.27 -5.87
N CYS A 320 -14.54 16.28 -4.63
CA CYS A 320 -13.26 16.80 -4.27
C CYS A 320 -12.15 15.84 -4.71
N GLY A 321 -11.07 16.39 -5.24
CA GLY A 321 -9.86 15.63 -5.54
C GLY A 321 -8.85 16.48 -6.28
N GLY A 322 -7.86 15.81 -6.82
CA GLY A 322 -6.73 16.38 -7.53
C GLY A 322 -5.77 17.15 -6.65
N CYS A 323 -4.60 17.42 -7.20
CA CYS A 323 -3.60 18.31 -6.62
C CYS A 323 -3.17 19.33 -7.67
N GLU A 324 -2.66 20.47 -7.24
CA GLU A 324 -2.07 21.47 -8.12
C GLU A 324 -0.55 21.27 -8.12
N SER A 325 0.02 21.06 -9.30
CA SER A 325 1.44 21.30 -9.52
C SER A 325 1.63 22.76 -9.94
N ALA A 326 2.59 23.46 -9.32
CA ALA A 326 2.94 24.83 -9.68
C ALA A 326 3.35 24.96 -11.16
N ASP A 327 3.83 23.86 -11.76
CA ASP A 327 4.40 23.80 -13.10
C ASP A 327 3.36 23.39 -14.16
N ALA A 328 2.43 22.50 -13.82
CA ALA A 328 1.38 22.05 -14.76
C ALA A 328 0.18 23.00 -14.83
N LYS A 329 -0.08 23.81 -13.78
CA LYS A 329 -1.33 24.60 -13.62
C LYS A 329 -2.60 23.79 -13.95
N ALA A 330 -2.54 22.48 -13.72
CA ALA A 330 -3.57 21.54 -14.09
C ALA A 330 -4.13 20.90 -12.82
N GLU A 331 -5.44 20.67 -12.83
CA GLU A 331 -6.10 19.85 -11.82
C GLU A 331 -5.82 18.39 -12.18
N ILE A 332 -5.03 17.69 -11.34
CA ILE A 332 -4.54 16.35 -11.67
C ILE A 332 -5.30 15.29 -10.86
N PRO A 333 -6.35 14.63 -11.40
CA PRO A 333 -7.05 13.54 -10.73
C PRO A 333 -6.31 12.20 -10.86
N GLY A 334 -6.57 11.29 -9.92
CA GLY A 334 -6.07 9.90 -9.97
C GLY A 334 -7.14 8.86 -9.63
N PHE A 335 -8.40 9.14 -9.94
CA PHE A 335 -9.53 8.34 -9.44
C PHE A 335 -9.53 6.90 -9.98
N ARG A 336 -9.26 6.69 -11.27
CA ARG A 336 -9.32 5.35 -11.87
C ARG A 336 -8.12 4.49 -11.47
N PHE A 337 -6.93 5.10 -11.36
CA PHE A 337 -5.77 4.41 -10.81
C PHE A 337 -5.98 4.06 -9.33
N TYR A 338 -6.59 4.94 -8.54
CA TYR A 338 -6.93 4.63 -7.15
C TYR A 338 -8.00 3.53 -7.04
N GLU A 339 -9.00 3.49 -7.93
CA GLU A 339 -9.96 2.38 -8.00
C GLU A 339 -9.24 1.03 -8.27
N LEU A 340 -8.20 1.03 -9.11
CA LEU A 340 -7.36 -0.15 -9.32
C LEU A 340 -6.63 -0.57 -8.04
N ILE A 341 -6.00 0.39 -7.33
CA ILE A 341 -5.33 0.15 -6.03
C ILE A 341 -6.32 -0.47 -5.03
N GLN A 342 -7.53 0.08 -4.90
CA GLN A 342 -8.58 -0.45 -4.02
C GLN A 342 -9.03 -1.87 -4.41
N GLY A 343 -8.95 -2.21 -5.70
CA GLY A 343 -9.23 -3.55 -6.21
C GLY A 343 -8.33 -4.64 -5.62
N PHE A 344 -7.12 -4.28 -5.18
CA PHE A 344 -6.11 -5.17 -4.58
C PHE A 344 -5.92 -4.95 -3.08
N THR A 345 -6.09 -3.71 -2.61
CA THR A 345 -5.97 -3.31 -1.21
C THR A 345 -7.17 -2.45 -0.81
N PRO A 346 -8.29 -3.04 -0.35
CA PRO A 346 -9.50 -2.27 -0.08
C PRO A 346 -9.41 -1.42 1.19
N GLY A 347 -10.21 -0.36 1.25
CA GLY A 347 -10.35 0.52 2.42
C GLY A 347 -9.14 1.41 2.68
N ASP A 348 -8.96 1.83 3.93
CA ASP A 348 -7.93 2.80 4.32
C ASP A 348 -6.49 2.30 4.08
N ALA A 349 -6.29 1.00 3.90
CA ALA A 349 -4.98 0.45 3.55
C ALA A 349 -4.53 0.86 2.13
N ALA A 350 -5.45 1.15 1.20
CA ALA A 350 -5.10 1.71 -0.11
C ALA A 350 -4.47 3.10 0.01
N ASP A 351 -4.74 3.84 1.07
CA ASP A 351 -4.22 5.19 1.28
C ASP A 351 -2.72 5.21 1.55
N GLN A 352 -2.15 4.03 1.83
CA GLN A 352 -0.72 3.82 1.98
C GLN A 352 -0.06 3.39 0.67
N LEU A 353 -0.83 3.18 -0.39
CA LEU A 353 -0.31 2.73 -1.69
C LEU A 353 -0.41 3.81 -2.77
N TRP A 354 -0.82 5.03 -2.41
CA TRP A 354 -0.76 6.18 -3.32
C TRP A 354 -0.06 7.37 -2.67
N PHE A 355 0.55 8.21 -3.50
CA PHE A 355 1.07 9.52 -3.13
C PHE A 355 0.75 10.55 -4.21
N PRO A 356 0.58 11.83 -3.86
CA PRO A 356 0.29 12.87 -4.82
C PRO A 356 1.49 13.06 -5.76
N ILE A 357 1.23 12.93 -7.07
CA ILE A 357 2.23 13.19 -8.11
C ILE A 357 2.72 14.65 -8.08
N CYS A 358 1.91 15.59 -7.59
CA CYS A 358 2.27 17.00 -7.44
C CYS A 358 3.27 17.28 -6.30
N GLY A 359 3.72 16.24 -5.57
CA GLY A 359 4.71 16.38 -4.50
C GLY A 359 6.11 16.77 -5.02
N GLY A 360 6.97 17.22 -4.10
CA GLY A 360 8.37 17.46 -4.37
C GLY A 360 9.23 16.20 -4.20
N ASP A 361 10.55 16.38 -4.19
CA ASP A 361 11.51 15.27 -4.04
C ASP A 361 11.31 14.45 -2.75
N ASN A 362 10.95 15.12 -1.65
CA ASN A 362 10.74 14.44 -0.36
C ASN A 362 9.53 13.51 -0.43
N GLU A 363 8.44 13.95 -1.05
CA GLU A 363 7.22 13.17 -1.24
C GLU A 363 7.47 12.01 -2.20
N PHE A 364 8.19 12.21 -3.30
CA PHE A 364 8.58 11.14 -4.23
C PHE A 364 9.46 10.09 -3.54
N LYS A 365 10.45 10.53 -2.76
CA LYS A 365 11.29 9.62 -1.96
C LYS A 365 10.46 8.83 -0.95
N ALA A 366 9.56 9.50 -0.23
CA ALA A 366 8.68 8.86 0.74
C ALA A 366 7.75 7.83 0.07
N ALA A 367 7.23 8.15 -1.12
CA ALA A 367 6.40 7.26 -1.92
C ALA A 367 7.16 6.00 -2.31
N LEU A 368 8.35 6.16 -2.89
CA LEU A 368 9.19 5.05 -3.31
C LEU A 368 9.60 4.16 -2.12
N LEU A 369 9.99 4.75 -0.99
CA LEU A 369 10.27 3.97 0.23
C LEU A 369 9.04 3.19 0.72
N ARG A 370 7.85 3.80 0.67
CA ARG A 370 6.60 3.13 1.06
C ARG A 370 6.24 2.00 0.09
N PHE A 371 6.43 2.18 -1.22
CA PHE A 371 6.16 1.14 -2.21
C PHE A 371 7.13 -0.04 -2.08
N ALA A 372 8.42 0.23 -1.84
CA ALA A 372 9.40 -0.80 -1.49
C ALA A 372 8.98 -1.52 -0.19
N GLY A 373 8.60 -0.78 0.85
CA GLY A 373 8.06 -1.33 2.10
C GLY A 373 6.83 -2.22 1.90
N ALA A 374 5.93 -1.86 0.98
CA ALA A 374 4.75 -2.64 0.65
C ALA A 374 5.09 -3.95 -0.07
N ILE A 375 6.09 -3.94 -0.96
CA ILE A 375 6.68 -5.15 -1.56
C ILE A 375 7.29 -6.03 -0.47
N LEU A 376 8.11 -5.44 0.40
CA LEU A 376 8.77 -6.13 1.52
C LEU A 376 7.77 -6.79 2.46
N ASN A 377 6.68 -6.09 2.77
CA ASN A 377 5.59 -6.59 3.59
C ASN A 377 4.93 -7.86 3.02
N ARG A 378 4.99 -8.08 1.71
CA ARG A 378 4.43 -9.29 1.06
C ARG A 378 5.40 -10.47 1.05
N ILE A 379 6.71 -10.22 1.05
CA ILE A 379 7.74 -11.26 0.84
C ILE A 379 8.53 -11.63 2.10
N ASN A 380 8.70 -10.69 3.03
CA ASN A 380 9.61 -10.85 4.17
C ASN A 380 8.89 -10.76 5.52
N PHE A 381 7.66 -10.25 5.55
CA PHE A 381 6.93 -10.03 6.79
C PHE A 381 5.57 -10.72 6.78
N VAL A 382 5.05 -10.96 7.98
CA VAL A 382 3.62 -11.18 8.22
C VAL A 382 3.06 -9.87 8.74
N VAL A 383 2.21 -9.24 7.93
CA VAL A 383 1.55 -7.98 8.25
C VAL A 383 0.39 -8.25 9.19
N LEU A 384 0.29 -7.48 10.26
CA LEU A 384 -0.80 -7.57 11.22
C LEU A 384 -1.91 -6.60 10.82
N SER A 385 -3.16 -7.05 10.85
CA SER A 385 -4.33 -6.25 10.46
C SER A 385 -4.66 -5.14 11.47
N LYS A 386 -4.09 -5.22 12.68
CA LYS A 386 -4.16 -4.22 13.75
C LYS A 386 -2.82 -4.15 14.49
N THR A 387 -2.54 -3.02 15.13
CA THR A 387 -1.41 -2.89 16.05
C THR A 387 -1.68 -3.67 17.34
N PRO A 388 -0.83 -4.64 17.71
CA PRO A 388 -0.99 -5.37 18.97
C PRO A 388 -0.88 -4.45 20.19
N SER A 389 -1.66 -4.74 21.22
CA SER A 389 -1.47 -4.15 22.54
C SER A 389 -0.15 -4.64 23.14
N VAL A 390 0.66 -3.69 23.61
CA VAL A 390 1.93 -3.97 24.28
C VAL A 390 1.75 -4.02 25.79
N SER A 391 2.53 -4.87 26.45
CA SER A 391 2.63 -4.88 27.92
C SER A 391 3.28 -3.59 28.43
N ALA A 392 3.30 -3.39 29.75
CA ALA A 392 4.03 -2.28 30.39
C ALA A 392 5.55 -2.30 30.09
N SER A 393 6.10 -3.43 29.64
CA SER A 393 7.49 -3.57 29.20
C SER A 393 7.69 -3.38 27.69
N GLY A 394 6.64 -2.98 26.95
CA GLY A 394 6.69 -2.69 25.52
C GLY A 394 6.65 -3.92 24.60
N VAL A 395 6.43 -5.12 25.16
CA VAL A 395 6.40 -6.37 24.38
C VAL A 395 4.94 -6.72 24.06
N PRO A 396 4.58 -6.91 22.77
CA PRO A 396 3.23 -7.31 22.41
C PRO A 396 2.97 -8.79 22.73
N TYR A 397 1.75 -9.11 23.15
CA TYR A 397 1.31 -10.50 23.33
C TYR A 397 0.91 -11.07 21.98
N ILE A 398 1.86 -11.75 21.33
CA ILE A 398 1.67 -12.39 20.02
C ILE A 398 1.92 -13.90 20.15
N GLN A 399 1.01 -14.71 19.61
CA GLN A 399 1.18 -16.13 19.42
C GLN A 399 1.29 -16.44 17.94
N VAL A 400 2.35 -17.13 17.54
CA VAL A 400 2.60 -17.48 16.14
C VAL A 400 2.58 -19.00 15.98
N THR A 401 1.81 -19.48 15.02
CA THR A 401 1.75 -20.89 14.65
C THR A 401 1.99 -21.04 13.17
N ILE A 402 2.97 -21.85 12.80
CA ILE A 402 3.24 -22.23 11.41
C ILE A 402 2.49 -23.53 11.12
N ILE A 403 1.62 -23.51 10.13
CA ILE A 403 0.83 -24.65 9.68
C ILE A 403 1.45 -25.15 8.38
N GLN A 404 2.10 -26.31 8.43
CA GLN A 404 2.69 -26.95 7.25
C GLN A 404 1.59 -27.44 6.29
N GLU A 405 1.96 -27.68 5.03
CA GLU A 405 1.03 -28.14 3.97
C GLU A 405 0.30 -29.45 4.34
N ASN A 406 0.94 -30.34 5.11
CA ASN A 406 0.34 -31.57 5.63
C ASN A 406 -0.59 -31.35 6.85
N GLY A 407 -0.82 -30.11 7.26
CA GLY A 407 -1.63 -29.72 8.42
C GLY A 407 -0.90 -29.71 9.77
N THR A 408 0.40 -30.06 9.82
CA THR A 408 1.21 -30.05 11.06
C THR A 408 1.33 -28.62 11.59
N LYS A 409 1.04 -28.42 12.87
CA LYS A 409 1.14 -27.11 13.53
C LYS A 409 2.40 -27.01 14.37
N ILE A 410 3.24 -26.02 14.07
CA ILE A 410 4.51 -25.75 14.74
C ILE A 410 4.41 -24.37 15.42
N PRO A 411 4.31 -24.29 16.75
CA PRO A 411 4.34 -23.01 17.45
C PRO A 411 5.72 -22.37 17.33
N ALA A 412 5.77 -21.06 17.06
CA ALA A 412 7.00 -20.28 17.05
C ALA A 412 7.02 -19.35 18.27
N ASN A 413 8.09 -19.41 19.06
CA ASN A 413 8.28 -18.55 20.23
C ASN A 413 8.80 -17.17 19.82
N ALA A 414 8.68 -16.19 20.71
CA ALA A 414 9.31 -14.88 20.53
C ALA A 414 10.83 -15.03 20.50
N ALA A 415 11.46 -14.54 19.44
CA ALA A 415 12.90 -14.57 19.33
C ALA A 415 13.53 -13.65 20.38
N GLN A 416 14.67 -14.08 20.94
CA GLN A 416 15.41 -13.29 21.91
C GLN A 416 16.50 -12.45 21.21
N PRO A 417 16.70 -11.19 21.62
CA PRO A 417 17.81 -10.38 21.09
C PRO A 417 19.14 -11.00 21.51
N THR A 418 20.11 -10.96 20.60
CA THR A 418 21.49 -11.33 20.87
C THR A 418 22.30 -10.10 21.31
N GLY A 419 23.58 -10.29 21.64
CA GLY A 419 24.49 -9.19 21.97
C GLY A 419 25.02 -8.42 20.76
N SER A 420 24.70 -8.86 19.53
CA SER A 420 25.22 -8.26 18.30
C SER A 420 24.29 -7.17 17.78
N ASN A 421 24.89 -6.02 17.44
CA ASN A 421 24.20 -4.95 16.73
C ASN A 421 24.16 -5.26 15.22
N CYS A 422 23.16 -4.72 14.53
CA CYS A 422 22.98 -4.89 13.10
C CYS A 422 22.34 -3.66 12.46
N THR A 423 22.55 -3.57 11.16
CA THR A 423 21.84 -2.66 10.25
C THR A 423 20.91 -3.43 9.29
N LYS A 424 21.22 -4.70 9.03
CA LYS A 424 20.47 -5.61 8.15
C LYS A 424 20.58 -7.05 8.61
N ASP A 425 19.69 -7.92 8.13
CA ASP A 425 19.67 -9.36 8.46
C ASP A 425 21.03 -10.03 8.23
N ALA A 426 21.73 -9.69 7.15
CA ALA A 426 23.05 -10.23 6.81
C ALA A 426 24.11 -10.05 7.92
N ASP A 427 23.96 -9.02 8.76
CA ASP A 427 24.89 -8.75 9.87
C ASP A 427 24.71 -9.76 11.02
N CYS A 428 23.57 -10.45 11.07
CA CYS A 428 23.19 -11.37 12.15
C CYS A 428 23.61 -12.82 11.91
N GLY A 429 24.28 -13.09 10.80
CA GLY A 429 24.58 -14.44 10.35
C GLY A 429 23.41 -15.08 9.60
N GLN A 430 23.66 -16.23 8.98
CA GLN A 430 22.64 -16.88 8.17
C GLN A 430 21.40 -17.21 9.01
N LYS A 431 20.24 -16.82 8.49
CA LYS A 431 18.88 -17.12 9.00
C LYS A 431 18.38 -16.25 10.16
N PHE A 432 19.24 -15.47 10.82
CA PHE A 432 18.81 -14.58 11.88
C PHE A 432 18.39 -13.21 11.36
N VAL A 433 17.54 -12.52 12.12
CA VAL A 433 16.86 -11.29 11.71
C VAL A 433 17.42 -10.11 12.48
N CYS A 434 17.61 -8.99 11.78
CA CYS A 434 17.87 -7.71 12.43
C CYS A 434 16.55 -7.06 12.85
N GLY A 435 16.35 -6.87 14.15
CA GLY A 435 15.13 -6.27 14.69
C GLY A 435 15.09 -4.75 14.55
N ALA A 436 13.91 -4.17 14.82
CA ALA A 436 13.68 -2.73 14.73
C ALA A 436 14.52 -1.88 15.70
N ASP A 437 15.10 -2.51 16.73
CA ASP A 437 16.01 -1.90 17.72
C ASP A 437 17.50 -2.06 17.35
N SER A 438 17.80 -2.40 16.09
CA SER A 438 19.17 -2.59 15.58
C SER A 438 19.96 -3.68 16.29
N LYS A 439 19.26 -4.69 16.81
CA LYS A 439 19.85 -5.90 17.40
C LYS A 439 19.50 -7.13 16.60
N CYS A 440 20.42 -8.08 16.57
CA CYS A 440 20.16 -9.38 15.99
C CYS A 440 19.26 -10.21 16.89
N TYR A 441 18.38 -11.03 16.31
CA TYR A 441 17.48 -11.91 17.04
C TYR A 441 17.73 -13.36 16.66
N GLY A 442 17.71 -14.24 17.67
CA GLY A 442 17.86 -15.69 17.49
C GLY A 442 16.63 -16.34 16.85
N ASP A 443 16.40 -17.61 17.17
CA ASP A 443 15.27 -18.38 16.64
C ASP A 443 13.91 -17.89 17.18
N GLY A 444 12.90 -17.79 16.30
CA GLY A 444 11.54 -17.40 16.67
C GLY A 444 10.93 -16.31 15.78
N TRP A 445 9.93 -15.59 16.29
CA TRP A 445 9.37 -14.40 15.64
C TRP A 445 9.93 -13.10 16.24
N VAL A 446 10.14 -12.09 15.40
CA VAL A 446 10.63 -10.76 15.76
C VAL A 446 9.53 -9.74 15.43
N TYR A 447 9.19 -8.88 16.37
CA TYR A 447 8.18 -7.83 16.19
C TYR A 447 8.77 -6.54 15.64
N PHE A 448 8.08 -5.94 14.69
CA PHE A 448 8.40 -4.64 14.11
C PHE A 448 7.19 -3.72 14.31
N PRO A 449 7.33 -2.66 15.13
CA PRO A 449 6.26 -1.69 15.31
C PRO A 449 6.02 -0.89 14.01
N PRO A 450 4.87 -0.20 13.90
CA PRO A 450 4.64 0.81 12.88
C PRO A 450 5.79 1.83 12.83
N ILE A 451 6.27 2.16 11.64
CA ILE A 451 7.30 3.18 11.40
C ILE A 451 6.84 4.16 10.32
N GLN A 452 7.51 5.31 10.23
CA GLN A 452 7.31 6.24 9.12
C GLN A 452 7.59 5.52 7.79
N GLY A 453 6.64 5.56 6.86
CA GLY A 453 6.72 4.84 5.59
C GLY A 453 6.15 3.42 5.61
N ASN A 454 5.93 2.82 6.79
CA ASN A 454 5.27 1.51 6.92
C ASN A 454 4.41 1.48 8.20
N PRO A 455 3.15 1.96 8.13
CA PRO A 455 2.30 2.19 9.30
C PRO A 455 1.70 0.92 9.89
N GLN A 456 1.92 -0.25 9.28
CA GLN A 456 1.40 -1.51 9.77
C GLN A 456 2.43 -2.19 10.68
N ALA A 457 1.95 -2.66 11.83
CA ALA A 457 2.70 -3.55 12.69
C ALA A 457 2.92 -4.88 11.95
N ARG A 458 4.09 -5.49 12.12
CA ARG A 458 4.47 -6.70 11.40
C ARG A 458 5.38 -7.59 12.23
N ILE A 459 5.45 -8.86 11.85
CA ILE A 459 6.45 -9.79 12.39
C ILE A 459 7.30 -10.39 11.29
N LYS A 460 8.50 -10.83 11.64
CA LYS A 460 9.40 -11.60 10.77
C LYS A 460 9.81 -12.88 11.49
N LEU A 461 9.88 -13.98 10.77
CA LEU A 461 10.39 -15.24 11.32
C LEU A 461 11.92 -15.29 11.17
N SER A 462 12.58 -15.83 12.20
CA SER A 462 14.02 -15.89 12.37
C SER A 462 14.44 -17.32 12.74
N GLY A 463 15.61 -17.75 12.27
CA GLY A 463 16.16 -19.08 12.54
C GLY A 463 15.36 -20.23 11.95
N THR A 464 15.13 -21.27 12.74
CA THR A 464 14.34 -22.45 12.38
C THR A 464 12.86 -22.14 12.16
N ALA A 465 12.31 -21.13 12.86
CA ALA A 465 10.94 -20.67 12.58
C ALA A 465 10.80 -20.20 11.13
N LYS A 466 11.80 -19.50 10.60
CA LYS A 466 11.86 -19.08 9.18
C LYS A 466 11.93 -20.28 8.24
N ASP A 467 12.74 -21.29 8.57
CA ASP A 467 12.88 -22.52 7.77
C ASP A 467 11.58 -23.35 7.73
N ASN A 468 10.84 -23.39 8.85
CA ASN A 468 9.57 -24.11 8.96
C ASN A 468 8.44 -23.43 8.16
N ALA A 469 8.53 -22.12 7.91
CA ALA A 469 7.59 -21.34 7.13
C ALA A 469 7.91 -21.40 5.62
N SER A 470 7.97 -22.62 5.09
CA SER A 470 8.28 -22.88 3.70
C SER A 470 7.08 -22.67 2.77
N ALA A 471 7.33 -22.68 1.46
CA ALA A 471 6.31 -22.68 0.42
C ALA A 471 5.13 -23.62 0.74
N GLY A 472 3.90 -23.12 0.67
CA GLY A 472 2.69 -23.94 0.91
C GLY A 472 2.31 -24.10 2.38
N SER A 473 3.17 -23.65 3.31
CA SER A 473 2.76 -23.42 4.70
C SER A 473 1.89 -22.17 4.86
N THR A 474 1.23 -22.04 6.00
CA THR A 474 0.44 -20.87 6.40
C THR A 474 0.88 -20.42 7.79
N ILE A 475 1.01 -19.12 8.03
CA ILE A 475 1.33 -18.57 9.34
C ILE A 475 0.06 -17.98 9.95
N ASP A 476 -0.35 -18.51 11.10
CA ASP A 476 -1.39 -17.92 11.94
C ASP A 476 -0.75 -17.07 13.04
N VAL A 477 -1.14 -15.80 13.13
CA VAL A 477 -0.67 -14.85 14.14
C VAL A 477 -1.86 -14.38 14.96
N SER A 478 -1.90 -14.74 16.23
CA SER A 478 -2.97 -14.36 17.16
C SER A 478 -2.48 -13.36 18.20
N TYR A 479 -3.21 -12.28 18.43
CA TYR A 479 -2.84 -11.23 19.36
C TYR A 479 -4.06 -10.43 19.86
N ALA A 480 -3.88 -9.75 20.99
CA ALA A 480 -4.84 -8.77 21.49
C ALA A 480 -4.53 -7.39 20.91
N ALA A 481 -5.53 -6.70 20.37
CA ALA A 481 -5.43 -5.32 19.91
C ALA A 481 -6.30 -4.41 20.77
N GLY A 482 -5.87 -3.15 20.94
CA GLY A 482 -6.66 -2.12 21.59
C GLY A 482 -7.96 -1.82 20.82
N PRO A 483 -8.90 -1.09 21.45
CA PRO A 483 -10.17 -0.72 20.83
C PRO A 483 -9.97 0.08 19.53
#